data_AF-A0A8T7LVL7-F1
#
_entry.id   AF-A0A8T7LVL7-F1
#
_cell.length_a   1.000
_cell.length_b   1.000
_cell.length_c   1.000
_cell.angle_alpha   90.00
_cell.angle_beta   90.00
_cell.angle_gamma   90.00
#
_symmetry.space_group_name_H-M   'P 1'
#
loop_
_entity.id
_entity.type
_entity.pdbx_description
1 polymer ?
#
loop_
_entity_poly.entity_id
_entity_poly.type
_entity_poly.pdbx_seq_one_letter_code
_entity_poly.pdbx_strand_id
1 'polypeptide(L)'
;AHQIEEKKVLTADIGGNNTSLFYATAEEFNSMVQGDFGLSYGLSNVLAQTGVARIIRWIPFKITEDEVIHYALNKTLRPKSIPADERERYIEAAFAREALRCNYIMLSKQSSKGLDYNRVIGAGGPLVNVNPWHAVLMLLDAFEPAGSAGTGLLDIELDTTMLMSTAGTLATYNANAAAYLFQYDCLNRLGSVVVPLGHASPGSLAVTISLHTRSGRTRELKVKYGDIEIIPFYSDEEATLEIVPSPGFRIGSAAAGVPVRSQEFISGGSVGLIIDARGRPLHFSSNSDERQEAVARWYSAYRNALQRAEQDTQGGYSLKALTTRKAQPSQPVTEPKAPSEKEPVKAAPAPKPLAKTKPQKTFTPAKKKTEEPPALSELTPEELLRRELTGKGKKKR
;
A
#
# COMPACT_ATOMS: atom_id res chain seq x y z
N ALA A 1 14.23 2.03 -29.25
CA ALA A 1 14.46 2.53 -27.87
C ALA A 1 13.16 2.36 -27.12
N HIS A 2 13.09 1.40 -26.20
CA HIS A 2 11.91 1.27 -25.34
C HIS A 2 11.90 2.50 -24.42
N GLN A 3 10.89 3.35 -24.53
CA GLN A 3 10.63 4.41 -23.56
C GLN A 3 10.44 3.72 -22.21
N ILE A 4 11.43 3.84 -21.33
CA ILE A 4 11.25 3.52 -19.92
C ILE A 4 10.22 4.54 -19.44
N GLU A 5 9.02 4.08 -19.18
CA GLU A 5 7.93 4.88 -18.63
C GLU A 5 8.44 5.50 -17.31
N GLU A 6 8.57 6.83 -17.23
CA GLU A 6 9.02 7.53 -16.03
C GLU A 6 7.95 7.45 -14.92
N LYS A 7 7.77 6.25 -14.37
CA LYS A 7 6.86 6.01 -13.25
C LYS A 7 7.53 6.41 -11.96
N LYS A 8 6.78 7.13 -11.13
CA LYS A 8 7.16 7.44 -9.75
C LYS A 8 6.47 6.42 -8.86
N VAL A 9 7.26 5.58 -8.20
CA VAL A 9 6.78 4.35 -7.58
C VAL A 9 6.93 4.42 -6.07
N LEU A 10 5.85 4.10 -5.36
CA LEU A 10 5.87 3.79 -3.93
C LEU A 10 5.66 2.29 -3.75
N THR A 11 6.68 1.59 -3.27
CA THR A 11 6.60 0.18 -2.92
C THR A 11 6.38 0.04 -1.42
N ALA A 12 5.48 -0.85 -1.03
CA ALA A 12 5.11 -1.12 0.34
C ALA A 12 5.14 -2.63 0.62
N ASP A 13 6.05 -3.05 1.48
CA ASP A 13 6.13 -4.42 2.00
C ASP A 13 5.78 -4.41 3.48
N ILE A 14 4.81 -5.23 3.87
CA ILE A 14 4.48 -5.46 5.28
C ILE A 14 4.53 -6.96 5.54
N GLY A 15 5.37 -7.36 6.49
CA GLY A 15 5.56 -8.75 6.86
C GLY A 15 5.14 -9.04 8.29
N GLY A 16 5.56 -10.21 8.78
CA GLY A 16 5.36 -10.59 10.18
C GLY A 16 6.25 -9.80 11.14
N ASN A 17 7.50 -9.51 10.74
CA ASN A 17 8.46 -8.81 11.60
C ASN A 17 8.61 -7.32 11.25
N ASN A 18 8.60 -6.97 9.97
CA ASN A 18 9.01 -5.65 9.51
C ASN A 18 7.92 -5.01 8.66
N THR A 19 7.93 -3.67 8.60
CA THR A 19 7.29 -2.90 7.53
C THR A 19 8.38 -2.12 6.79
N SER A 20 8.31 -2.09 5.47
CA SER A 20 9.28 -1.44 4.60
C SER A 20 8.59 -0.67 3.49
N LEU A 21 8.96 0.58 3.31
CA LEU A 21 8.51 1.43 2.22
C LEU A 21 9.71 1.91 1.41
N PHE A 22 9.56 1.90 0.09
CA PHE A 22 10.57 2.41 -0.84
C PHE A 22 9.88 3.37 -1.80
N TYR A 23 10.43 4.57 -1.94
CA TYR A 23 9.95 5.56 -2.90
C TYR A 23 11.05 5.84 -3.91
N ALA A 24 10.73 5.67 -5.18
CA ALA A 24 11.68 5.76 -6.28
C ALA A 24 11.11 6.63 -7.42
N THR A 25 11.95 7.53 -7.92
CA THR A 25 11.75 8.25 -9.18
C THR A 25 13.02 8.14 -10.03
N ALA A 26 13.06 8.77 -11.21
CA ALA A 26 14.29 8.86 -12.00
C ALA A 26 15.42 9.61 -11.28
N GLU A 27 15.10 10.51 -10.34
CA GLU A 27 16.05 11.41 -9.68
C GLU A 27 16.33 11.01 -8.22
N GLU A 28 15.40 10.34 -7.55
CA GLU A 28 15.47 10.10 -6.11
C GLU A 28 15.12 8.66 -5.72
N PHE A 29 15.77 8.18 -4.67
CA PHE A 29 15.42 6.95 -3.99
C PHE A 29 15.47 7.16 -2.49
N ASN A 30 14.35 6.90 -1.81
CA ASN A 30 14.23 6.99 -0.37
C ASN A 30 13.66 5.68 0.17
N SER A 31 14.11 5.25 1.35
CA SER A 31 13.68 4.01 1.97
C SER A 31 13.42 4.18 3.45
N MET A 32 12.35 3.58 3.94
CA MET A 32 12.03 3.44 5.36
C MET A 32 11.85 1.96 5.67
N VAL A 33 12.68 1.41 6.54
CA VAL A 33 12.58 0.03 7.02
C VAL A 33 12.48 0.06 8.52
N GLN A 34 11.33 -0.36 9.05
CA GLN A 34 11.10 -0.45 10.47
C GLN A 34 11.04 -1.92 10.89
N GLY A 35 12.07 -2.35 11.62
CA GLY A 35 12.13 -3.66 12.26
C GLY A 35 11.18 -3.76 13.45
N ASP A 36 10.77 -4.98 13.78
CA ASP A 36 9.83 -5.32 14.87
C ASP A 36 8.52 -4.52 14.80
N PHE A 37 8.09 -4.20 13.59
CA PHE A 37 6.93 -3.38 13.26
C PHE A 37 6.11 -4.00 12.12
N GLY A 38 5.91 -5.32 12.20
CA GLY A 38 5.05 -6.11 11.32
C GLY A 38 3.84 -6.69 12.08
N LEU A 39 3.04 -7.52 11.41
CA LEU A 39 1.76 -8.00 11.95
C LEU A 39 1.81 -9.31 12.74
N SER A 40 3.00 -9.91 12.88
CA SER A 40 3.22 -11.09 13.72
C SER A 40 4.03 -10.69 14.95
N TYR A 41 5.34 -10.68 14.82
CA TYR A 41 6.28 -10.42 15.91
C TYR A 41 6.23 -8.97 16.40
N GLY A 42 5.89 -8.02 15.51
CA GLY A 42 5.85 -6.59 15.80
C GLY A 42 4.49 -6.01 16.18
N LEU A 43 3.42 -6.81 16.26
CA LEU A 43 2.05 -6.28 16.33
C LEU A 43 1.83 -5.40 17.59
N SER A 44 2.39 -5.82 18.73
CA SER A 44 2.33 -5.04 19.98
C SER A 44 3.08 -3.71 19.89
N ASN A 45 4.15 -3.62 19.09
CA ASN A 45 4.86 -2.36 18.86
C ASN A 45 4.04 -1.41 17.97
N VAL A 46 3.35 -1.96 16.97
CA VAL A 46 2.36 -1.19 16.17
C VAL A 46 1.30 -0.62 17.09
N LEU A 47 0.72 -1.43 17.98
CA LEU A 47 -0.26 -0.97 18.96
C LEU A 47 0.30 0.15 19.87
N ALA A 48 1.49 -0.05 20.42
CA ALA A 48 2.12 0.89 21.34
C ALA A 48 2.42 2.24 20.68
N GLN A 49 2.84 2.24 19.42
CA GLN A 49 3.18 3.46 18.68
C GLN A 49 1.94 4.21 18.16
N THR A 50 0.89 3.48 17.76
CA THR A 50 -0.29 4.06 17.10
C THR A 50 -1.38 4.44 18.10
N GLY A 51 -1.52 3.67 19.17
CA GLY A 51 -2.61 3.78 20.14
C GLY A 51 -3.90 3.10 19.66
N VAL A 52 -4.62 2.49 20.60
CA VAL A 52 -5.81 1.68 20.34
C VAL A 52 -6.92 2.43 19.58
N ALA A 53 -7.11 3.73 19.87
CA ALA A 53 -8.12 4.55 19.21
C ALA A 53 -7.90 4.66 17.68
N ARG A 54 -6.63 4.67 17.23
CA ARG A 54 -6.29 4.72 15.81
C ARG A 54 -6.49 3.38 15.10
N ILE A 55 -6.50 2.28 15.84
CA ILE A 55 -6.83 0.95 15.32
C ILE A 55 -8.35 0.79 15.23
N ILE A 56 -9.07 1.09 16.32
CA ILE A 56 -10.54 0.93 16.41
C ILE A 56 -11.29 1.73 15.34
N ARG A 57 -10.77 2.89 14.90
CA ARG A 57 -11.45 3.70 13.87
C ARG A 57 -11.67 2.98 12.54
N TRP A 58 -10.90 1.93 12.24
CA TRP A 58 -10.98 1.15 11.00
C TRP A 58 -11.85 -0.11 11.12
N ILE A 59 -12.45 -0.34 12.30
CA ILE A 59 -13.19 -1.56 12.58
C ILE A 59 -14.69 -1.30 12.35
N PRO A 60 -15.37 -2.07 11.47
CA PRO A 60 -16.76 -1.82 11.06
C PRO A 60 -17.81 -2.36 12.06
N PHE A 61 -17.41 -2.69 13.28
CA PHE A 61 -18.28 -3.29 14.29
C PHE A 61 -17.88 -2.84 15.70
N LYS A 62 -18.75 -3.10 16.67
CA LYS A 62 -18.47 -2.83 18.09
C LYS A 62 -17.35 -3.73 18.58
N ILE A 63 -16.34 -3.10 19.16
CA ILE A 63 -15.18 -3.74 19.77
C ILE A 63 -14.68 -2.85 20.91
N THR A 64 -14.29 -3.47 22.01
CA THR A 64 -13.69 -2.79 23.16
C THR A 64 -12.19 -2.58 22.98
N GLU A 65 -11.60 -1.66 23.73
CA GLU A 65 -10.14 -1.48 23.73
C GLU A 65 -9.43 -2.75 24.20
N ASP A 66 -9.96 -3.41 25.24
CA ASP A 66 -9.41 -4.64 25.79
C ASP A 66 -9.39 -5.77 24.77
N GLU A 67 -10.42 -5.92 23.93
CA GLU A 67 -10.41 -6.93 22.85
C GLU A 67 -9.30 -6.70 21.84
N VAL A 68 -9.04 -5.44 21.44
CA VAL A 68 -7.94 -5.11 20.50
C VAL A 68 -6.58 -5.38 21.15
N ILE A 69 -6.43 -5.03 22.43
CA ILE A 69 -5.21 -5.29 23.20
C ILE A 69 -4.98 -6.79 23.34
N HIS A 70 -6.01 -7.54 23.74
CA HIS A 70 -5.96 -8.99 23.89
C HIS A 70 -5.62 -9.68 22.56
N TYR A 71 -6.18 -9.20 21.45
CA TYR A 71 -5.83 -9.71 20.13
C TYR A 71 -4.33 -9.53 19.86
N ALA A 72 -3.80 -8.32 20.08
CA ALA A 72 -2.38 -8.03 19.86
C ALA A 72 -1.45 -8.89 20.74
N LEU A 73 -1.78 -9.02 22.04
CA LEU A 73 -1.01 -9.83 22.98
C LEU A 73 -1.04 -11.33 22.61
N ASN A 74 -2.21 -11.85 22.24
CA ASN A 74 -2.34 -13.24 21.81
C ASN A 74 -1.55 -13.52 20.52
N LYS A 75 -1.55 -12.56 19.58
CA LYS A 75 -0.73 -12.65 18.36
C LYS A 75 0.76 -12.66 18.69
N THR A 76 1.22 -11.81 19.60
CA THR A 76 2.62 -11.80 20.03
C THR A 76 3.04 -13.13 20.67
N LEU A 77 2.16 -13.78 21.45
CA LEU A 77 2.40 -15.11 22.00
C LEU A 77 2.37 -16.23 20.94
N ARG A 78 1.60 -16.04 19.86
CA ARG A 78 1.39 -17.02 18.79
C ARG A 78 1.59 -16.37 17.42
N PRO A 79 2.83 -15.95 17.08
CA PRO A 79 3.08 -15.09 15.90
C PRO A 79 2.76 -15.76 14.56
N LYS A 80 2.67 -17.09 14.55
CA LYS A 80 2.31 -17.90 13.37
C LYS A 80 0.81 -18.15 13.22
N SER A 81 -0.03 -17.69 14.16
CA SER A 81 -1.47 -17.77 13.97
C SER A 81 -1.86 -16.97 12.73
N ILE A 82 -2.95 -17.35 12.08
CA ILE A 82 -3.58 -16.58 11.01
C ILE A 82 -4.99 -16.19 11.47
N PRO A 83 -5.59 -15.12 10.93
CA PRO A 83 -6.98 -14.78 11.23
C PRO A 83 -7.91 -15.97 11.04
N ALA A 84 -8.62 -16.35 12.10
CA ALA A 84 -9.54 -17.48 12.09
C ALA A 84 -10.83 -17.18 11.33
N ASP A 85 -11.29 -15.93 11.39
CA ASP A 85 -12.56 -15.49 10.81
C ASP A 85 -12.46 -14.08 10.18
N GLU A 86 -13.59 -13.58 9.67
CA GLU A 86 -13.67 -12.25 9.07
C GLU A 86 -13.43 -11.12 10.08
N ARG A 87 -13.86 -11.31 11.35
CA ARG A 87 -13.67 -10.33 12.43
C ARG A 87 -12.19 -10.09 12.66
N GLU A 88 -11.40 -11.16 12.80
CA GLU A 88 -9.96 -11.08 12.98
C GLU A 88 -9.24 -10.49 11.76
N ARG A 89 -9.71 -10.78 10.54
CA ARG A 89 -9.16 -10.15 9.31
C ARG A 89 -9.35 -8.63 9.32
N TYR A 90 -10.50 -8.13 9.79
CA TYR A 90 -10.72 -6.70 9.95
C TYR A 90 -9.79 -6.08 10.99
N ILE A 91 -9.53 -6.78 12.10
CA ILE A 91 -8.59 -6.34 13.13
C ILE A 91 -7.17 -6.27 12.57
N GLU A 92 -6.66 -7.34 11.93
CA GLU A 92 -5.30 -7.32 11.35
C GLU A 92 -5.15 -6.26 10.26
N ALA A 93 -6.17 -6.05 9.43
CA ALA A 93 -6.13 -5.00 8.43
C ALA A 93 -6.14 -3.58 9.04
N ALA A 94 -6.76 -3.38 10.21
CA ALA A 94 -6.66 -2.12 10.94
C ALA A 94 -5.22 -1.87 11.41
N PHE A 95 -4.54 -2.91 11.91
CA PHE A 95 -3.11 -2.84 12.24
C PHE A 95 -2.23 -2.61 11.02
N ALA A 96 -2.50 -3.29 9.90
CA ALA A 96 -1.76 -3.12 8.65
C ALA A 96 -1.79 -1.67 8.17
N ARG A 97 -2.97 -1.04 8.18
CA ARG A 97 -3.14 0.37 7.81
C ARG A 97 -2.29 1.30 8.67
N GLU A 98 -2.32 1.12 9.98
CA GLU A 98 -1.54 1.98 10.88
C GLU A 98 -0.04 1.71 10.80
N ALA A 99 0.38 0.45 10.61
CA ALA A 99 1.78 0.11 10.43
C ALA A 99 2.37 0.78 9.17
N LEU A 100 1.65 0.64 8.04
CA LEU A 100 1.99 1.28 6.77
C LEU A 100 1.96 2.80 6.88
N ARG A 101 0.93 3.38 7.52
CA ARG A 101 0.80 4.83 7.72
C ARG A 101 1.95 5.40 8.55
N CYS A 102 2.34 4.74 9.64
CA CYS A 102 3.47 5.19 10.44
C CYS A 102 4.76 5.26 9.62
N ASN A 103 5.04 4.22 8.83
CA ASN A 103 6.21 4.18 7.97
C ASN A 103 6.13 5.24 6.87
N TYR A 104 4.95 5.47 6.30
CA TYR A 104 4.72 6.48 5.26
C TYR A 104 4.98 7.89 5.77
N ILE A 105 4.54 8.22 6.99
CA ILE A 105 4.82 9.50 7.64
C ILE A 105 6.32 9.68 7.89
N MET A 106 7.03 8.62 8.27
CA MET A 106 8.49 8.71 8.46
C MET A 106 9.23 8.90 7.14
N LEU A 107 8.82 8.16 6.09
CA LEU A 107 9.40 8.27 4.75
C LEU A 107 9.15 9.66 4.15
N SER A 108 7.93 10.20 4.29
CA SER A 108 7.57 11.50 3.73
C SER A 108 8.36 12.65 4.37
N LYS A 109 8.73 12.54 5.65
CA LYS A 109 9.63 13.49 6.33
C LYS A 109 11.06 13.49 5.80
N GLN A 110 11.49 12.42 5.13
CA GLN A 110 12.81 12.36 4.51
C GLN A 110 12.84 13.03 3.14
N SER A 111 11.69 13.14 2.47
CA SER A 111 11.58 13.87 1.21
C SER A 111 11.40 15.37 1.44
N SER A 112 12.25 16.18 0.82
CA SER A 112 12.14 17.64 0.86
C SER A 112 10.95 18.18 0.07
N LYS A 113 10.44 17.42 -0.92
CA LYS A 113 9.36 17.81 -1.83
C LYS A 113 8.05 17.06 -1.56
N GLY A 114 8.00 16.21 -0.53
CA GLY A 114 6.93 15.24 -0.33
C GLY A 114 7.08 14.01 -1.25
N LEU A 115 6.13 13.08 -1.15
CA LEU A 115 6.12 11.88 -1.98
C LEU A 115 5.10 12.07 -3.11
N ASP A 116 5.58 12.11 -4.34
CA ASP A 116 4.76 12.25 -5.54
C ASP A 116 4.88 10.96 -6.34
N TYR A 117 3.85 10.12 -6.31
CA TYR A 117 3.85 8.81 -6.95
C TYR A 117 2.55 8.59 -7.72
N ASN A 118 2.67 7.89 -8.85
CA ASN A 118 1.56 7.49 -9.71
C ASN A 118 1.41 5.97 -9.79
N ARG A 119 2.24 5.22 -9.06
CA ARG A 119 2.20 3.77 -8.94
C ARG A 119 2.48 3.34 -7.51
N VAL A 120 1.66 2.43 -6.99
CA VAL A 120 1.88 1.74 -5.72
C VAL A 120 2.04 0.25 -5.97
N ILE A 121 3.10 -0.34 -5.43
CA ILE A 121 3.32 -1.79 -5.45
C ILE A 121 3.24 -2.30 -4.02
N GLY A 122 2.26 -3.15 -3.72
CA GLY A 122 2.15 -3.84 -2.44
C GLY A 122 2.84 -5.20 -2.46
N ALA A 123 3.49 -5.57 -1.36
CA ALA A 123 4.12 -6.86 -1.14
C ALA A 123 3.94 -7.31 0.32
N GLY A 124 4.29 -8.56 0.61
CA GLY A 124 4.23 -9.10 1.96
C GLY A 124 2.90 -9.78 2.30
N GLY A 125 2.99 -10.78 3.17
CA GLY A 125 1.91 -11.74 3.46
C GLY A 125 0.55 -11.09 3.78
N PRO A 126 0.48 -10.11 4.70
CA PRO A 126 -0.73 -9.35 5.00
C PRO A 126 -1.44 -8.68 3.80
N LEU A 127 -0.71 -8.27 2.76
CA LEU A 127 -1.32 -7.67 1.56
C LEU A 127 -1.72 -8.72 0.52
N VAL A 128 -0.96 -9.81 0.39
CA VAL A 128 -1.20 -10.79 -0.69
C VAL A 128 -2.14 -11.94 -0.30
N ASN A 129 -2.31 -12.22 0.99
CA ASN A 129 -3.18 -13.30 1.50
C ASN A 129 -4.59 -12.81 1.88
N VAL A 130 -4.99 -11.64 1.39
CA VAL A 130 -6.35 -11.10 1.52
C VAL A 130 -6.99 -10.97 0.13
N ASN A 131 -8.31 -10.74 0.10
CA ASN A 131 -8.97 -10.39 -1.15
C ASN A 131 -8.30 -9.14 -1.77
N PRO A 132 -8.04 -9.10 -3.09
CA PRO A 132 -7.26 -8.01 -3.70
C PRO A 132 -7.80 -6.60 -3.43
N TRP A 133 -9.13 -6.42 -3.42
CA TRP A 133 -9.75 -5.14 -3.09
C TRP A 133 -9.49 -4.70 -1.63
N HIS A 134 -9.33 -5.65 -0.70
CA HIS A 134 -8.98 -5.35 0.68
C HIS A 134 -7.55 -4.82 0.76
N ALA A 135 -6.63 -5.37 -0.04
CA ALA A 135 -5.28 -4.84 -0.18
C ALA A 135 -5.28 -3.42 -0.73
N VAL A 136 -6.10 -3.13 -1.76
CA VAL A 136 -6.31 -1.77 -2.28
C VAL A 136 -6.74 -0.83 -1.16
N LEU A 137 -7.77 -1.20 -0.39
CA LEU A 137 -8.24 -0.36 0.72
C LEU A 137 -7.14 -0.12 1.74
N MET A 138 -6.40 -1.14 2.17
CA MET A 138 -5.31 -0.96 3.14
C MET A 138 -4.25 0.03 2.64
N LEU A 139 -3.85 -0.05 1.37
CA LEU A 139 -2.87 0.84 0.76
C LEU A 139 -3.41 2.27 0.62
N LEU A 140 -4.63 2.44 0.10
CA LEU A 140 -5.27 3.75 -0.04
C LEU A 140 -5.51 4.42 1.32
N ASP A 141 -5.94 3.63 2.30
CA ASP A 141 -6.19 4.09 3.65
C ASP A 141 -4.89 4.47 4.34
N ALA A 142 -3.81 3.71 4.17
CA ALA A 142 -2.53 4.02 4.82
C ALA A 142 -1.86 5.27 4.26
N PHE A 143 -1.89 5.44 2.93
CA PHE A 143 -1.10 6.46 2.26
C PHE A 143 -1.88 7.72 1.91
N GLU A 144 -3.21 7.64 1.87
CA GLU A 144 -4.10 8.75 1.55
C GLU A 144 -3.60 9.53 0.30
N PRO A 145 -3.38 8.83 -0.83
CA PRO A 145 -2.69 9.41 -1.98
C PRO A 145 -3.45 10.61 -2.53
N ALA A 146 -2.71 11.61 -3.00
CA ALA A 146 -3.27 12.81 -3.59
C ALA A 146 -3.58 12.67 -5.09
N GLY A 147 -3.22 11.54 -5.72
CA GLY A 147 -3.44 11.33 -7.16
C GLY A 147 -2.67 12.32 -8.03
N SER A 148 -1.41 12.63 -7.68
CA SER A 148 -0.60 13.72 -8.25
C SER A 148 -0.12 13.52 -9.70
N ALA A 149 -0.49 12.41 -10.35
CA ALA A 149 -0.24 12.20 -11.77
C ALA A 149 -0.94 13.25 -12.64
N GLY A 150 -0.36 13.59 -13.80
CA GLY A 150 -1.00 14.49 -14.78
C GLY A 150 -2.34 13.95 -15.31
N THR A 151 -2.51 12.63 -15.35
CA THR A 151 -3.79 11.95 -15.69
C THR A 151 -4.75 11.84 -14.50
N GLY A 152 -4.31 12.18 -13.29
CA GLY A 152 -5.06 11.99 -12.04
C GLY A 152 -5.21 10.54 -11.59
N LEU A 153 -4.49 9.60 -12.23
CA LEU A 153 -4.54 8.17 -11.95
C LEU A 153 -3.40 7.72 -11.07
N LEU A 154 -3.74 6.83 -10.13
CA LEU A 154 -2.79 6.04 -9.36
C LEU A 154 -2.95 4.56 -9.71
N ASP A 155 -1.93 3.92 -10.26
CA ASP A 155 -1.93 2.48 -10.49
C ASP A 155 -1.59 1.73 -9.20
N ILE A 156 -2.30 0.64 -8.92
CA ILE A 156 -2.01 -0.25 -7.79
C ILE A 156 -1.78 -1.67 -8.30
N GLU A 157 -0.70 -2.28 -7.82
CA GLU A 157 -0.30 -3.65 -8.15
C GLU A 157 0.18 -4.38 -6.89
N LEU A 158 0.20 -5.71 -6.95
CA LEU A 158 0.78 -6.55 -5.90
C LEU A 158 1.86 -7.47 -6.46
N ASP A 159 2.97 -7.60 -5.75
CA ASP A 159 3.90 -8.72 -5.93
C ASP A 159 3.32 -9.97 -5.23
N THR A 160 2.44 -10.67 -5.94
CA THR A 160 1.76 -11.86 -5.40
C THR A 160 2.65 -13.09 -5.32
N THR A 161 3.80 -13.09 -6.00
CA THR A 161 4.74 -14.21 -6.07
C THR A 161 5.97 -14.02 -5.17
N MET A 162 6.12 -12.84 -4.56
CA MET A 162 7.28 -12.44 -3.74
C MET A 162 8.60 -12.45 -4.52
N LEU A 163 8.52 -12.37 -5.85
CA LEU A 163 9.68 -12.46 -6.74
C LEU A 163 10.37 -11.11 -6.94
N MET A 164 9.81 -9.99 -6.48
CA MET A 164 10.40 -8.67 -6.67
C MET A 164 11.80 -8.55 -6.06
N SER A 165 12.02 -9.15 -4.89
CA SER A 165 13.35 -9.19 -4.26
C SER A 165 14.36 -9.99 -5.11
N THR A 166 13.94 -11.14 -5.62
CA THR A 166 14.74 -12.00 -6.52
C THR A 166 15.00 -11.31 -7.86
N ALA A 167 14.03 -10.59 -8.42
CA ALA A 167 14.18 -9.78 -9.62
C ALA A 167 15.24 -8.69 -9.41
N GLY A 168 15.26 -8.05 -8.23
CA GLY A 168 16.29 -7.08 -7.86
C GLY A 168 17.69 -7.68 -7.85
N THR A 169 17.87 -8.88 -7.31
CA THR A 169 19.16 -9.60 -7.38
C THR A 169 19.50 -9.99 -8.82
N LEU A 170 18.54 -10.52 -9.59
CA LEU A 170 18.77 -10.89 -10.98
C LEU A 170 19.20 -9.69 -11.83
N ALA A 171 18.69 -8.50 -11.54
CA ALA A 171 19.00 -7.28 -12.28
C ALA A 171 20.48 -6.92 -12.26
N THR A 172 21.25 -7.34 -11.24
CA THR A 172 22.70 -7.11 -11.18
C THR A 172 23.49 -7.98 -12.14
N TYR A 173 22.90 -9.09 -12.61
CA TYR A 173 23.51 -10.02 -13.56
C TYR A 173 22.92 -9.88 -14.96
N ASN A 174 21.60 -9.74 -15.05
CA ASN A 174 20.87 -9.60 -16.31
C ASN A 174 19.63 -8.71 -16.11
N ALA A 175 19.80 -7.40 -16.35
CA ALA A 175 18.75 -6.40 -16.21
C ALA A 175 17.52 -6.67 -17.10
N ASN A 176 17.73 -7.20 -18.32
CA ASN A 176 16.63 -7.49 -19.24
C ASN A 176 15.77 -8.67 -18.74
N ALA A 177 16.41 -9.75 -18.27
CA ALA A 177 15.69 -10.88 -17.69
C ALA A 177 14.93 -10.48 -16.41
N ALA A 178 15.54 -9.66 -15.55
CA ALA A 178 14.88 -9.11 -14.37
C ALA A 178 13.68 -8.22 -14.73
N ALA A 179 13.82 -7.34 -15.73
CA ALA A 179 12.72 -6.50 -16.19
C ALA A 179 11.57 -7.33 -16.76
N TYR A 180 11.87 -8.39 -17.51
CA TYR A 180 10.87 -9.32 -18.02
C TYR A 180 10.13 -10.04 -16.89
N LEU A 181 10.85 -10.67 -15.97
CA LEU A 181 10.28 -11.32 -14.79
C LEU A 181 9.40 -10.34 -13.99
N PHE A 182 9.93 -9.14 -13.74
CA PHE A 182 9.23 -8.10 -12.99
C PHE A 182 7.91 -7.68 -13.65
N GLN A 183 7.92 -7.50 -14.98
CA GLN A 183 6.75 -7.01 -15.71
C GLN A 183 5.69 -8.08 -15.94
N TYR A 184 6.09 -9.32 -16.23
CA TYR A 184 5.17 -10.36 -16.70
C TYR A 184 4.84 -11.42 -15.65
N ASP A 185 5.73 -11.66 -14.68
CA ASP A 185 5.55 -12.75 -13.70
C ASP A 185 5.38 -12.26 -12.25
N CYS A 186 5.99 -11.13 -11.88
CA CYS A 186 5.93 -10.64 -10.50
C CYS A 186 4.61 -9.96 -10.15
N LEU A 187 4.16 -9.02 -11.00
CA LEU A 187 3.15 -8.04 -10.63
C LEU A 187 1.75 -8.44 -11.09
N ASN A 188 0.82 -8.55 -10.14
CA ASN A 188 -0.60 -8.59 -10.41
C ASN A 188 -1.18 -7.18 -10.40
N ARG A 189 -1.67 -6.71 -11.54
CA ARG A 189 -2.33 -5.41 -11.65
C ARG A 189 -3.72 -5.44 -11.01
N LEU A 190 -3.93 -4.63 -9.99
CA LEU A 190 -5.23 -4.51 -9.33
C LEU A 190 -6.13 -3.54 -10.07
N GLY A 191 -5.59 -2.40 -10.51
CA GLY A 191 -6.36 -1.39 -11.24
C GLY A 191 -5.76 0.00 -11.12
N SER A 192 -6.46 0.97 -11.71
CA SER A 192 -6.18 2.39 -11.49
C SER A 192 -7.18 2.98 -10.50
N VAL A 193 -6.74 4.01 -9.78
CA VAL A 193 -7.54 4.75 -8.81
C VAL A 193 -7.62 6.20 -9.24
N VAL A 194 -8.84 6.73 -9.29
CA VAL A 194 -9.13 8.17 -9.41
C VAL A 194 -9.40 8.72 -8.01
N VAL A 195 -8.66 9.76 -7.61
CA VAL A 195 -8.84 10.43 -6.32
C VAL A 195 -9.26 11.89 -6.54
N PRO A 196 -10.56 12.21 -6.51
CA PRO A 196 -11.01 13.61 -6.51
C PRO A 196 -10.62 14.32 -5.23
N LEU A 197 -9.77 15.34 -5.36
CA LEU A 197 -9.31 16.18 -4.27
C LEU A 197 -10.23 17.37 -4.06
N GLY A 198 -10.95 17.40 -2.95
CA GLY A 198 -11.86 18.47 -2.57
C GLY A 198 -12.60 18.12 -1.30
N HIS A 199 -13.41 19.06 -0.81
CA HIS A 199 -14.25 18.88 0.36
C HIS A 199 -15.66 19.33 0.03
N ALA A 200 -16.64 18.57 0.50
CA ALA A 200 -18.05 18.90 0.40
C ALA A 200 -18.83 18.25 1.56
N SER A 201 -20.13 18.50 1.63
CA SER A 201 -20.99 17.75 2.56
C SER A 201 -21.07 16.27 2.12
N PRO A 202 -20.97 15.31 3.05
CA PRO A 202 -21.14 13.89 2.71
C PRO A 202 -22.42 13.63 1.90
N GLY A 203 -22.30 12.81 0.85
CA GLY A 203 -23.41 12.48 -0.05
C GLY A 203 -23.65 13.45 -1.21
N SER A 204 -22.97 14.61 -1.25
CA SER A 204 -22.97 15.47 -2.44
C SER A 204 -22.23 14.81 -3.60
N LEU A 205 -22.50 15.21 -4.85
CA LEU A 205 -21.75 14.70 -6.00
C LEU A 205 -20.30 15.19 -5.95
N ALA A 206 -19.33 14.28 -6.08
CA ALA A 206 -17.91 14.62 -6.14
C ALA A 206 -17.38 14.56 -7.58
N VAL A 207 -17.70 13.48 -8.30
CA VAL A 207 -17.17 13.25 -9.65
C VAL A 207 -18.10 12.36 -10.47
N THR A 208 -18.14 12.61 -11.78
CA THR A 208 -18.73 11.72 -12.79
C THR A 208 -17.60 11.11 -13.62
N ILE A 209 -17.63 9.81 -13.80
CA ILE A 209 -16.65 9.04 -14.58
C ILE A 209 -17.33 8.41 -15.78
N SER A 210 -16.70 8.54 -16.95
CA SER A 210 -17.12 7.87 -18.18
C SER A 210 -15.97 7.06 -18.76
N LEU A 211 -16.17 5.77 -18.91
CA LEU A 211 -15.24 4.83 -19.56
C LEU A 211 -15.75 4.48 -20.95
N HIS A 212 -14.99 4.80 -21.99
CA HIS A 212 -15.32 4.45 -23.38
C HIS A 212 -14.40 3.34 -23.86
N THR A 213 -14.91 2.12 -23.86
CA THR A 213 -14.16 0.91 -24.26
C THR A 213 -13.85 0.89 -25.75
N ARG A 214 -12.82 0.15 -26.17
CA ARG A 214 -12.53 -0.10 -27.60
C ARG A 214 -13.69 -0.72 -28.38
N SER A 215 -14.54 -1.49 -27.69
CA SER A 215 -15.74 -2.08 -28.28
C SER A 215 -16.87 -1.08 -28.57
N GLY A 216 -16.69 0.21 -28.28
CA GLY A 216 -17.70 1.26 -28.44
C GLY A 216 -18.70 1.37 -27.28
N ARG A 217 -18.57 0.51 -26.26
CA ARG A 217 -19.42 0.57 -25.04
C ARG A 217 -18.95 1.70 -24.13
N THR A 218 -19.91 2.40 -23.54
CA THR A 218 -19.67 3.45 -22.55
C THR A 218 -20.23 3.04 -21.18
N ARG A 219 -19.43 3.19 -20.12
CA ARG A 219 -19.85 2.98 -18.72
C ARG A 219 -19.75 4.32 -17.99
N GLU A 220 -20.86 4.80 -17.44
CA GLU A 220 -20.89 6.03 -16.64
C GLU A 220 -21.15 5.70 -15.17
N LEU A 221 -20.45 6.38 -14.25
CA LEU A 221 -20.70 6.31 -12.82
C LEU A 221 -20.61 7.69 -12.17
N LYS A 222 -21.57 7.99 -11.31
CA LYS A 222 -21.58 9.20 -10.46
C LYS A 222 -21.22 8.81 -9.04
N VAL A 223 -20.17 9.41 -8.49
CA VAL A 223 -19.64 9.06 -7.17
C VAL A 223 -19.78 10.25 -6.23
N LYS A 224 -20.35 9.98 -5.05
CA LYS A 224 -20.62 10.98 -4.02
C LYS A 224 -19.42 11.16 -3.10
N TYR A 225 -19.30 12.36 -2.51
CA TYR A 225 -18.29 12.65 -1.51
C TYR A 225 -18.54 11.82 -0.25
N GLY A 226 -17.47 11.18 0.25
CA GLY A 226 -17.51 10.25 1.38
C GLY A 226 -17.58 8.76 0.96
N ASP A 227 -17.75 8.48 -0.33
CA ASP A 227 -17.88 7.12 -0.86
C ASP A 227 -16.66 6.67 -1.65
N ILE A 228 -16.50 5.35 -1.76
CA ILE A 228 -15.58 4.70 -2.66
C ILE A 228 -16.39 3.73 -3.53
N GLU A 229 -16.19 3.79 -4.84
CA GLU A 229 -16.90 2.96 -5.78
C GLU A 229 -15.92 2.28 -6.74
N ILE A 230 -16.37 1.16 -7.31
CA ILE A 230 -15.60 0.39 -8.29
C ILE A 230 -16.45 0.23 -9.54
N ILE A 231 -15.86 0.60 -10.67
CA ILE A 231 -16.37 0.26 -12.00
C ILE A 231 -15.62 -0.99 -12.44
N PRO A 232 -16.32 -2.13 -12.65
CA PRO A 232 -15.67 -3.30 -13.18
C PRO A 232 -15.04 -2.98 -14.55
N PHE A 233 -13.75 -3.23 -14.65
CA PHE A 233 -12.88 -2.89 -15.78
C PHE A 233 -11.63 -3.76 -15.70
N TYR A 234 -11.67 -4.90 -16.39
CA TYR A 234 -10.75 -6.03 -16.11
C TYR A 234 -9.59 -6.09 -17.09
N SER A 235 -8.59 -6.95 -16.80
CA SER A 235 -7.29 -6.95 -17.48
C SER A 235 -7.33 -7.17 -19.00
N ASP A 236 -8.43 -7.70 -19.54
CA ASP A 236 -8.69 -7.89 -20.98
C ASP A 236 -9.36 -6.68 -21.65
N GLU A 237 -9.68 -5.63 -20.88
CA GLU A 237 -10.38 -4.45 -21.35
C GLU A 237 -9.45 -3.23 -21.44
N GLU A 238 -9.67 -2.44 -22.49
CA GLU A 238 -9.04 -1.14 -22.70
C GLU A 238 -10.11 -0.09 -22.97
N ALA A 239 -9.95 1.08 -22.37
CA ALA A 239 -10.89 2.20 -22.51
C ALA A 239 -10.18 3.55 -22.46
N THR A 240 -10.78 4.57 -23.09
CA THR A 240 -10.47 5.96 -22.74
C THR A 240 -11.31 6.38 -21.54
N LEU A 241 -10.78 7.28 -20.73
CA LEU A 241 -11.37 7.72 -19.49
C LEU A 241 -11.65 9.22 -19.55
N GLU A 242 -12.87 9.61 -19.23
CA GLU A 242 -13.26 10.99 -18.96
C GLU A 242 -13.68 11.14 -17.50
N ILE A 243 -13.12 12.15 -16.84
CA ILE A 243 -13.32 12.46 -15.42
C ILE A 243 -13.85 13.89 -15.32
N VAL A 244 -15.09 14.05 -14.87
CA VAL A 244 -15.75 15.34 -14.71
C VAL A 244 -15.95 15.61 -13.21
N PRO A 245 -15.05 16.36 -12.54
CA PRO A 245 -15.21 16.70 -11.14
C PRO A 245 -16.30 17.76 -10.94
N SER A 246 -17.00 17.70 -9.81
CA SER A 246 -17.92 18.76 -9.38
C SER A 246 -17.15 20.03 -8.99
N PRO A 247 -17.81 21.22 -8.95
CA PRO A 247 -17.17 22.44 -8.48
C PRO A 247 -16.51 22.24 -7.11
N GLY A 248 -15.25 22.68 -6.97
CA GLY A 248 -14.46 22.51 -5.75
C GLY A 248 -13.65 21.20 -5.66
N PHE A 249 -13.82 20.27 -6.60
CA PHE A 249 -12.99 19.08 -6.71
C PHE A 249 -11.97 19.21 -7.84
N ARG A 250 -10.76 18.73 -7.59
CA ARG A 250 -9.64 18.69 -8.52
C ARG A 250 -9.22 17.26 -8.79
N ILE A 251 -8.72 17.01 -10.00
CA ILE A 251 -8.14 15.73 -10.42
C ILE A 251 -6.68 15.97 -10.80
N GLY A 252 -5.75 15.33 -10.09
CA GLY A 252 -4.32 15.51 -10.29
C GLY A 252 -3.88 16.97 -10.25
N SER A 253 -3.17 17.40 -11.31
CA SER A 253 -2.67 18.77 -11.45
C SER A 253 -3.68 19.75 -12.10
N ALA A 254 -4.84 19.29 -12.55
CA ALA A 254 -5.85 20.16 -13.17
C ALA A 254 -6.44 21.18 -12.17
N ALA A 255 -7.01 22.28 -12.66
CA ALA A 255 -7.74 23.20 -11.77
C ALA A 255 -9.07 22.57 -11.31
N ALA A 256 -9.62 23.05 -10.20
CA ALA A 256 -10.89 22.53 -9.67
C ALA A 256 -12.04 22.72 -10.67
N GLY A 257 -12.89 21.71 -10.80
CA GLY A 257 -14.02 21.69 -11.76
C GLY A 257 -13.62 21.48 -13.22
N VAL A 258 -12.33 21.37 -13.55
CA VAL A 258 -11.88 21.13 -14.92
C VAL A 258 -11.92 19.63 -15.24
N PRO A 259 -12.61 19.22 -16.32
CA PRO A 259 -12.59 17.84 -16.77
C PRO A 259 -11.19 17.37 -17.18
N VAL A 260 -10.87 16.11 -16.88
CA VAL A 260 -9.62 15.45 -17.29
C VAL A 260 -9.96 14.27 -18.17
N ARG A 261 -9.23 14.09 -19.27
CA ARG A 261 -9.39 12.98 -20.20
C ARG A 261 -8.07 12.25 -20.39
N SER A 262 -8.12 10.92 -20.46
CA SER A 262 -6.94 10.15 -20.85
C SER A 262 -6.60 10.43 -22.32
N GLN A 263 -5.32 10.67 -22.61
CA GLN A 263 -4.85 10.83 -23.99
C GLN A 263 -4.72 9.48 -24.71
N GLU A 264 -4.45 8.43 -23.93
CA GLU A 264 -4.31 7.06 -24.41
C GLU A 264 -5.36 6.15 -23.77
N PHE A 265 -5.43 4.92 -24.28
CA PHE A 265 -6.20 3.87 -23.65
C PHE A 265 -5.54 3.47 -22.32
N ILE A 266 -6.34 3.43 -21.27
CA ILE A 266 -5.95 2.79 -20.02
C ILE A 266 -6.35 1.32 -20.06
N SER A 267 -5.65 0.48 -19.30
CA SER A 267 -5.94 -0.95 -19.16
C SER A 267 -6.65 -1.25 -17.85
N GLY A 268 -7.50 -2.29 -17.85
CA GLY A 268 -8.16 -2.77 -16.64
C GLY A 268 -7.25 -3.56 -15.71
N GLY A 269 -7.81 -4.05 -14.61
CA GLY A 269 -7.09 -4.82 -13.61
C GLY A 269 -8.00 -5.77 -12.85
N SER A 270 -7.42 -6.63 -12.00
CA SER A 270 -8.18 -7.67 -11.29
C SER A 270 -9.24 -7.15 -10.32
N VAL A 271 -9.15 -5.90 -9.86
CA VAL A 271 -10.18 -5.22 -9.05
C VAL A 271 -11.08 -4.32 -9.90
N GLY A 272 -10.51 -3.55 -10.84
CA GLY A 272 -11.25 -2.63 -11.71
C GLY A 272 -10.75 -1.19 -11.63
N LEU A 273 -11.54 -0.24 -12.16
CA LEU A 273 -11.30 1.19 -11.95
C LEU A 273 -11.93 1.60 -10.62
N ILE A 274 -11.11 2.11 -9.71
CA ILE A 274 -11.55 2.54 -8.38
C ILE A 274 -11.70 4.06 -8.35
N ILE A 275 -12.78 4.55 -7.76
CA ILE A 275 -13.03 5.97 -7.55
C ILE A 275 -13.10 6.20 -6.04
N ASP A 276 -12.06 6.80 -5.48
CA ASP A 276 -11.98 7.07 -4.04
C ASP A 276 -12.32 8.53 -3.74
N ALA A 277 -13.61 8.80 -3.58
CA ALA A 277 -14.15 10.12 -3.26
C ALA A 277 -14.36 10.34 -1.75
N ARG A 278 -13.69 9.55 -0.90
CA ARG A 278 -13.83 9.61 0.57
C ARG A 278 -13.23 10.87 1.19
N GLY A 279 -12.51 11.67 0.40
CA GLY A 279 -11.80 12.86 0.84
C GLY A 279 -10.38 12.56 1.30
N ARG A 280 -9.56 13.63 1.31
CA ARG A 280 -8.16 13.62 1.76
C ARG A 280 -7.89 14.92 2.55
N PRO A 281 -7.55 14.85 3.85
CA PRO A 281 -7.43 13.63 4.64
C PRO A 281 -8.79 12.93 4.87
N LEU A 282 -8.76 11.65 5.22
CA LEU A 282 -9.95 10.90 5.59
C LEU A 282 -10.52 11.43 6.91
N HIS A 283 -11.80 11.82 6.88
CA HIS A 283 -12.53 12.29 8.05
C HIS A 283 -13.36 11.17 8.66
N PHE A 284 -13.21 10.96 9.97
CA PHE A 284 -13.99 10.00 10.74
C PHE A 284 -14.96 10.74 11.66
N SER A 285 -16.22 10.28 11.73
CA SER A 285 -17.17 10.79 12.71
C SER A 285 -16.68 10.49 14.14
N SER A 286 -16.93 11.43 15.06
CA SER A 286 -16.75 11.21 16.49
C SER A 286 -17.79 10.23 17.05
N ASN A 287 -18.95 10.13 16.41
CA ASN A 287 -19.95 9.12 16.70
C ASN A 287 -19.46 7.74 16.23
N SER A 288 -19.41 6.76 17.14
CA SER A 288 -18.92 5.42 16.83
C SER A 288 -19.77 4.68 15.82
N ASP A 289 -21.09 4.84 15.87
CA ASP A 289 -22.02 4.09 15.03
C ASP A 289 -21.95 4.61 13.59
N GLU A 290 -22.01 5.92 13.38
CA GLU A 290 -21.80 6.55 12.06
C GLU A 290 -20.44 6.18 11.43
N ARG A 291 -19.39 6.14 12.26
CA ARG A 291 -18.05 5.74 11.83
C ARG A 291 -18.03 4.27 11.38
N GLN A 292 -18.58 3.37 12.18
CA GLN A 292 -18.64 1.94 11.86
C GLN A 292 -19.43 1.69 10.58
N GLU A 293 -20.57 2.37 10.41
CA GLU A 293 -21.39 2.31 9.20
C GLU A 293 -20.61 2.81 7.98
N ALA A 294 -19.90 3.93 8.08
CA ALA A 294 -19.07 4.43 6.98
C ALA A 294 -18.00 3.41 6.55
N VAL A 295 -17.28 2.84 7.51
CA VAL A 295 -16.26 1.82 7.25
C VAL A 295 -16.89 0.55 6.65
N ALA A 296 -18.02 0.09 7.18
CA ALA A 296 -18.75 -1.06 6.65
C ALA A 296 -19.21 -0.84 5.20
N ARG A 297 -19.68 0.38 4.87
CA ARG A 297 -20.04 0.76 3.50
C ARG A 297 -18.84 0.71 2.57
N TRP A 298 -17.68 1.21 2.99
CA TRP A 298 -16.45 1.13 2.17
C TRP A 298 -16.03 -0.32 1.89
N TYR A 299 -16.15 -1.21 2.88
CA TYR A 299 -15.89 -2.63 2.66
C TYR A 299 -16.92 -3.29 1.72
N SER A 300 -18.14 -2.78 1.66
CA SER A 300 -19.20 -3.30 0.81
C SER A 300 -19.10 -2.85 -0.66
N ALA A 301 -18.28 -1.82 -0.96
CA ALA A 301 -18.12 -1.26 -2.31
C ALA A 301 -17.78 -2.33 -3.35
N TYR A 302 -16.86 -3.26 -3.02
CA TYR A 302 -16.49 -4.35 -3.93
C TYR A 302 -17.62 -5.36 -4.12
N ARG A 303 -18.34 -5.74 -3.05
CA ARG A 303 -19.50 -6.64 -3.15
C ARG A 303 -20.59 -6.03 -4.04
N ASN A 304 -20.85 -4.73 -3.89
CA ASN A 304 -21.80 -4.00 -4.72
C ASN A 304 -21.35 -3.96 -6.19
N ALA A 305 -20.07 -3.73 -6.44
CA ALA A 305 -19.51 -3.73 -7.80
C ALA A 305 -19.62 -5.11 -8.47
N LEU A 306 -19.35 -6.19 -7.73
CA LEU A 306 -19.56 -7.57 -8.21
C LEU A 306 -21.02 -7.83 -8.54
N GLN A 307 -21.94 -7.45 -7.66
CA GLN A 307 -23.38 -7.65 -7.90
C GLN A 307 -23.87 -6.89 -9.14
N ARG A 308 -23.38 -5.65 -9.34
CA ARG A 308 -23.65 -4.88 -10.56
C ARG A 308 -23.08 -5.57 -11.80
N ALA A 309 -21.90 -6.18 -11.69
CA ALA A 309 -21.30 -6.95 -12.78
C ALA A 309 -22.14 -8.19 -13.15
N GLU A 310 -22.61 -8.94 -12.16
CA GLU A 310 -23.46 -10.14 -12.33
C GLU A 310 -24.81 -9.85 -12.97
N GLN A 311 -25.40 -8.71 -12.63
CA GLN A 311 -26.71 -8.31 -13.15
C GLN A 311 -26.65 -7.73 -14.58
N ASP A 312 -25.45 -7.44 -15.09
CA ASP A 312 -25.26 -6.95 -16.46
C ASP A 312 -25.30 -8.10 -17.47
N THR A 313 -26.52 -8.50 -17.84
CA THR A 313 -26.80 -9.54 -18.82
C THR A 313 -26.50 -9.13 -20.27
N GLN A 314 -26.16 -7.85 -20.52
CA GLN A 314 -25.73 -7.38 -21.85
C GLN A 314 -24.21 -7.53 -22.05
N GLY A 315 -23.53 -8.22 -21.13
CA GLY A 315 -22.09 -8.50 -21.20
C GLY A 315 -21.22 -7.28 -20.91
N GLY A 316 -21.82 -6.21 -20.36
CA GLY A 316 -21.16 -4.95 -20.07
C GLY A 316 -20.20 -5.01 -18.89
N TYR A 317 -19.99 -6.16 -18.23
CA TYR A 317 -18.90 -6.41 -17.28
C TYR A 317 -18.30 -7.82 -17.47
N SER A 318 -16.97 -7.95 -17.46
CA SER A 318 -16.29 -9.25 -17.66
C SER A 318 -16.24 -10.06 -16.36
N LEU A 319 -17.27 -10.88 -16.10
CA LEU A 319 -17.24 -11.87 -14.99
C LEU A 319 -16.20 -12.96 -15.18
N LYS A 320 -15.75 -13.21 -16.42
CA LYS A 320 -14.82 -14.29 -16.75
C LYS A 320 -13.50 -14.17 -16.00
N ALA A 321 -13.04 -12.96 -15.70
CA ALA A 321 -11.79 -12.70 -14.99
C ALA A 321 -11.79 -13.14 -13.50
N LEU A 322 -12.96 -13.31 -12.88
CA LEU A 322 -13.07 -13.68 -11.45
C LEU A 322 -12.95 -15.19 -11.22
N THR A 323 -13.30 -16.01 -12.21
CA THR A 323 -13.41 -17.47 -12.06
C THR A 323 -12.27 -18.27 -12.69
N THR A 324 -11.46 -17.67 -13.57
CA THR A 324 -10.34 -18.38 -14.21
C THR A 324 -9.00 -18.01 -13.60
N ARG A 325 -8.68 -18.62 -12.45
CA ARG A 325 -7.32 -19.14 -12.25
C ARG A 325 -7.25 -20.51 -12.95
N LYS A 326 -7.22 -20.53 -14.29
CA LYS A 326 -6.42 -21.57 -14.93
C LYS A 326 -5.04 -20.97 -15.03
N ALA A 327 -4.10 -21.52 -14.26
CA ALA A 327 -2.69 -21.36 -14.60
C ALA A 327 -2.60 -21.63 -16.10
N GLN A 328 -2.21 -20.63 -16.89
CA GLN A 328 -1.81 -20.90 -18.27
C GLN A 328 -0.70 -21.94 -18.15
N PRO A 329 -0.83 -23.11 -18.79
CA PRO A 329 0.34 -23.95 -18.95
C PRO A 329 1.38 -23.07 -19.63
N SER A 330 2.54 -22.94 -18.99
CA SER A 330 3.70 -22.36 -19.65
C SER A 330 3.83 -23.06 -20.99
N GLN A 331 3.76 -22.31 -22.09
CA GLN A 331 4.15 -22.88 -23.36
C GLN A 331 5.59 -23.38 -23.19
N PRO A 332 5.92 -24.58 -23.70
CA PRO A 332 7.29 -25.07 -23.62
C PRO A 332 8.18 -24.03 -24.30
N VAL A 333 9.00 -23.36 -23.49
CA VAL A 333 10.00 -22.44 -23.98
C VAL A 333 10.95 -23.30 -24.82
N THR A 334 10.99 -23.05 -26.12
CA THR A 334 12.11 -23.52 -26.94
C THR A 334 13.38 -22.97 -26.30
N GLU A 335 14.22 -23.87 -25.78
CA GLU A 335 15.51 -23.52 -25.18
C GLU A 335 16.21 -22.50 -26.08
N PRO A 336 16.57 -21.31 -25.56
CA PRO A 336 17.46 -20.43 -26.29
C PRO A 336 18.76 -21.20 -26.52
N LYS A 337 19.15 -21.39 -27.79
CA LYS A 337 20.45 -21.98 -28.11
C LYS A 337 21.52 -21.23 -27.31
N ALA A 338 22.28 -21.97 -26.51
CA ALA A 338 23.42 -21.44 -25.77
C ALA A 338 24.30 -20.63 -26.73
N PRO A 339 24.68 -19.39 -26.38
CA PRO A 339 25.59 -18.62 -27.20
C PRO A 339 26.91 -19.39 -27.31
N SER A 340 27.40 -19.60 -28.52
CA SER A 340 28.71 -20.20 -28.77
C SER A 340 29.78 -19.40 -28.05
N GLU A 341 30.67 -20.08 -27.33
CA GLU A 341 31.85 -19.50 -26.67
C GLU A 341 32.68 -18.66 -27.66
N LYS A 342 32.43 -17.36 -27.73
CA LYS A 342 33.32 -16.40 -28.38
C LYS A 342 33.36 -15.09 -27.59
N GLU A 343 34.57 -14.84 -27.09
CA GLU A 343 35.15 -13.65 -26.46
C GLU A 343 34.47 -13.08 -25.20
N PRO A 344 35.27 -12.68 -24.19
CA PRO A 344 34.74 -12.08 -22.98
C PRO A 344 34.05 -10.77 -23.33
N VAL A 345 32.74 -10.72 -23.12
CA VAL A 345 31.94 -9.51 -23.18
C VAL A 345 32.53 -8.52 -22.17
N LYS A 346 33.12 -7.42 -22.66
CA LYS A 346 33.53 -6.31 -21.81
C LYS A 346 32.30 -5.88 -21.00
N ALA A 347 32.43 -5.94 -19.68
CA ALA A 347 31.41 -5.46 -18.76
C ALA A 347 30.89 -4.10 -19.23
N ALA A 348 29.58 -3.97 -19.37
CA ALA A 348 28.96 -2.68 -19.55
C ALA A 348 29.44 -1.78 -18.39
N PRO A 349 29.79 -0.51 -18.65
CA PRO A 349 30.20 0.38 -17.59
C PRO A 349 29.10 0.41 -16.53
N ALA A 350 29.48 0.16 -15.28
CA ALA A 350 28.57 0.23 -14.16
C ALA A 350 27.80 1.56 -14.22
N PRO A 351 26.48 1.58 -13.95
CA PRO A 351 25.77 2.84 -13.78
C PRO A 351 26.56 3.70 -12.79
N LYS A 352 26.76 4.98 -13.14
CA LYS A 352 27.48 5.91 -12.27
C LYS A 352 26.85 5.80 -10.87
N PRO A 353 27.66 5.64 -9.81
CA PRO A 353 27.10 5.61 -8.47
C PRO A 353 26.29 6.88 -8.27
N LEU A 354 25.00 6.73 -7.97
CA LEU A 354 24.18 7.80 -7.43
C LEU A 354 25.00 8.44 -6.30
N ALA A 355 25.09 9.77 -6.34
CA ALA A 355 25.94 10.54 -5.45
C ALA A 355 25.83 9.98 -4.04
N LYS A 356 26.98 9.61 -3.45
CA LYS A 356 27.06 9.04 -2.10
C LYS A 356 26.27 9.94 -1.16
N THR A 357 25.03 9.56 -0.85
CA THR A 357 24.40 10.00 0.38
C THR A 357 25.35 9.55 1.47
N LYS A 358 25.89 10.52 2.21
CA LYS A 358 26.74 10.25 3.37
C LYS A 358 26.08 9.11 4.15
N PRO A 359 26.82 8.08 4.59
CA PRO A 359 26.25 7.09 5.49
C PRO A 359 25.60 7.87 6.63
N GLN A 360 24.27 7.76 6.74
CA GLN A 360 23.59 8.30 7.90
C GLN A 360 24.23 7.63 9.10
N LYS A 361 24.59 8.46 10.09
CA LYS A 361 25.20 8.03 11.33
C LYS A 361 24.51 6.76 11.80
N THR A 362 25.23 5.63 11.78
CA THR A 362 24.99 4.59 12.77
C THR A 362 24.83 5.31 14.09
N PHE A 363 23.77 5.01 14.82
CA PHE A 363 23.57 5.54 16.16
C PHE A 363 24.77 5.10 17.00
N THR A 364 25.80 5.93 17.06
CA THR A 364 26.86 5.81 18.04
C THR A 364 26.26 6.40 19.30
N PRO A 365 26.00 5.59 20.35
CA PRO A 365 25.64 6.17 21.63
C PRO A 365 26.74 7.16 22.00
N ALA A 366 26.37 8.32 22.52
CA ALA A 366 27.31 9.27 23.04
C ALA A 366 28.31 8.52 23.94
N LYS A 367 29.62 8.67 23.69
CA LYS A 367 30.64 8.29 24.67
C LYS A 367 30.44 9.16 25.91
N LYS A 368 29.51 8.77 26.79
CA LYS A 368 29.75 8.89 28.22
C LYS A 368 30.94 7.97 28.48
N LYS A 369 31.96 8.47 29.18
CA LYS A 369 32.89 7.58 29.89
C LYS A 369 32.03 6.65 30.73
N THR A 370 31.88 5.41 30.33
CA THR A 370 31.42 4.33 31.19
C THR A 370 32.58 4.04 32.12
N GLU A 371 32.56 4.65 33.30
CA GLU A 371 33.12 3.97 34.47
C GLU A 371 32.28 2.70 34.66
N GLU A 372 32.95 1.55 34.77
CA GLU A 372 32.28 0.33 35.18
C GLU A 372 31.59 0.57 36.53
N PRO A 373 30.32 0.16 36.70
CA PRO A 373 29.70 0.26 38.01
C PRO A 373 30.47 -0.63 38.98
N PRO A 374 30.70 -0.18 40.24
CA PRO A 374 31.41 -0.97 41.24
C PRO A 374 30.73 -2.33 41.43
N ALA A 375 31.54 -3.34 41.74
CA ALA A 375 31.03 -4.68 42.03
C ALA A 375 30.05 -4.62 43.21
N LEU A 376 29.05 -5.51 43.26
CA LEU A 376 28.05 -5.54 44.34
C LEU A 376 28.67 -5.64 45.75
N SER A 377 29.89 -6.17 45.85
CA SER A 377 30.70 -6.26 47.07
C SER A 377 31.29 -4.93 47.54
N GLU A 378 31.24 -3.89 46.72
CA GLU A 378 31.88 -2.58 46.96
C GLU A 378 30.85 -1.46 47.23
N LEU A 379 29.55 -1.79 47.21
CA LEU A 379 28.47 -0.83 47.45
C LEU A 379 28.13 -0.74 48.95
N THR A 380 27.89 0.48 49.42
CA THR A 380 27.36 0.69 50.78
C THR A 380 25.89 0.26 50.87
N PRO A 381 25.38 -0.06 52.08
CA PRO A 381 23.97 -0.43 52.27
C PRO A 381 22.95 0.61 51.76
N GLU A 382 23.27 1.91 51.83
CA GLU A 382 22.41 2.97 51.28
C GLU A 382 22.35 2.98 49.75
N GLU A 383 23.43 2.59 49.07
CA GLU A 383 23.51 2.56 47.61
C GLU A 383 22.78 1.34 47.01
N LEU A 384 22.82 0.20 47.72
CA LEU A 384 22.01 -0.97 47.40
C LEU A 384 20.51 -0.66 47.47
N LEU A 385 20.09 0.06 48.51
CA LEU A 385 18.68 0.45 48.71
C LEU A 385 18.18 1.42 47.61
N ARG A 386 19.00 2.38 47.20
CA ARG A 386 18.67 3.28 46.06
C ARG A 386 18.53 2.54 44.74
N ARG A 387 19.30 1.47 44.54
CA ARG A 387 19.28 0.66 43.32
C ARG A 387 18.03 -0.23 43.24
N GLU A 388 17.54 -0.75 44.37
CA GLU A 388 16.25 -1.44 44.43
C GLU A 388 15.06 -0.49 44.23
N LEU A 389 15.12 0.73 44.77
CA LEU A 389 14.05 1.73 44.67
C LEU A 389 13.90 2.33 43.25
N THR A 390 14.96 2.31 42.43
CA THR A 390 14.94 2.82 41.04
C THR A 390 14.53 1.79 40.00
N GLY A 391 14.51 0.49 40.36
CA GLY A 391 14.11 -0.62 39.49
C GLY A 391 12.60 -0.88 39.41
N LYS A 392 11.79 -0.24 40.27
CA LYS A 392 10.33 -0.35 40.26
C LYS A 392 9.68 1.04 40.24
N GLY A 393 9.26 1.48 39.05
CA GLY A 393 8.26 2.55 38.91
C GLY A 393 8.71 3.77 38.11
N LYS A 394 8.40 3.77 36.81
CA LYS A 394 8.02 5.00 36.10
C LYS A 394 6.62 4.84 35.52
N LYS A 395 5.62 5.02 36.40
CA LYS A 395 4.32 5.59 36.03
C LYS A 395 4.36 7.08 36.41
N LYS A 396 4.14 7.92 35.39
CA LYS A 396 3.59 9.30 35.37
C LYS A 396 4.03 10.33 36.43
N ARG A 397 4.52 11.46 35.94
CA ARG A 397 3.70 12.68 35.92
C ARG A 397 3.61 13.18 34.49
#